data_AF-A0A6P2EL25-F1
#
_entry.id   AF-A0A6P2EL25-F1
#
_cell.length_a   1.000
_cell.length_b   1.000
_cell.length_c   1.000
_cell.angle_alpha   90.00
_cell.angle_beta   90.00
_cell.angle_gamma   90.00
#
_symmetry.space_group_name_H-M   'P 1'
#
loop_
_entity.id
_entity.type
_entity.pdbx_description
1 polymer ?
#
loop_
_entity_poly.entity_id
_entity_poly.type
_entity_poly.pdbx_seq_one_letter_code
_entity_poly.pdbx_strand_id
1 'polypeptide(L)' 'MNIASLNVQRDALRKELTRLDAITPGCGNCSHYQLEKCDVYGQVPPGDWFKGPVDCPSWEFDALPF' A
#
# COMPACT_ATOMS: atom_id res chain seq x y z
N MET A 1 11.90 -31.94 2.93
CA MET A 1 10.59 -31.29 2.75
C MET A 1 9.71 -32.22 1.93
N ASN A 2 8.52 -32.57 2.42
CA ASN A 2 7.60 -33.50 1.73
C ASN A 2 6.44 -32.72 1.06
N ILE A 3 5.63 -33.41 0.25
CA ILE A 3 4.50 -32.80 -0.48
C ILE A 3 3.54 -32.05 0.45
N ALA A 4 3.26 -32.59 1.64
CA ALA A 4 2.38 -31.94 2.62
C ALA A 4 2.97 -30.60 3.09
N SER A 5 4.26 -30.57 3.45
CA SER A 5 4.93 -29.34 3.87
C SER A 5 5.03 -28.28 2.77
N LEU A 6 5.19 -28.70 1.50
CA LEU A 6 5.21 -27.80 0.35
C LEU A 6 3.84 -27.14 0.12
N ASN A 7 2.76 -27.91 0.23
CA ASN A 7 1.40 -27.37 0.08
C ASN A 7 1.06 -26.37 1.18
N VAL A 8 1.44 -26.65 2.43
CA VAL A 8 1.23 -25.72 3.55
C VAL A 8 1.96 -24.40 3.33
N GLN A 9 3.23 -24.44 2.90
CA GLN A 9 4.00 -23.23 2.61
C GLN A 9 3.40 -22.46 1.43
N ARG A 10 3.01 -23.15 0.35
CA ARG A 10 2.35 -22.52 -0.80
C ARG A 10 1.06 -21.79 -0.38
N ASP A 11 0.25 -22.41 0.46
CA ASP A 11 -1.04 -21.83 0.86
C ASP A 11 -0.83 -20.65 1.82
N ALA A 12 0.17 -20.71 2.70
CA ALA A 12 0.57 -19.58 3.53
C ALA A 12 1.06 -18.39 2.69
N LEU A 13 1.93 -18.64 1.70
CA LEU A 13 2.43 -17.60 0.79
C LEU A 13 1.30 -16.97 -0.04
N ARG A 14 0.33 -17.77 -0.52
CA ARG A 14 -0.83 -17.25 -1.24
C ARG A 14 -1.69 -16.35 -0.37
N LYS A 15 -1.94 -16.76 0.87
CA LYS A 15 -2.72 -15.95 1.82
C LYS A 15 -2.03 -14.61 2.10
N GLU A 16 -0.71 -14.64 2.24
CA GLU A 16 0.08 -13.43 2.46
C GLU A 16 0.09 -12.52 1.24
N LEU A 17 0.28 -13.07 0.04
CA LEU A 17 0.16 -12.31 -1.21
C LEU A 17 -1.21 -11.65 -1.35
N THR A 18 -2.30 -12.38 -1.10
CA THR A 18 -3.66 -11.79 -1.13
C THR A 18 -3.82 -10.66 -0.11
N ARG A 19 -3.17 -10.76 1.06
CA ARG A 19 -3.17 -9.70 2.08
C ARG A 19 -2.44 -8.46 1.58
N LEU A 20 -1.30 -8.64 0.91
CA LEU A 20 -0.49 -7.55 0.36
C LEU A 20 -1.16 -6.87 -0.84
N ASP A 21 -1.73 -7.66 -1.77
CA ASP A 21 -2.47 -7.14 -2.94
C ASP A 21 -3.72 -6.33 -2.55
N ALA A 22 -4.29 -6.61 -1.39
CA ALA A 22 -5.43 -5.85 -0.87
C ALA A 22 -5.04 -4.46 -0.36
N ILE A 23 -3.74 -4.17 -0.18
CA ILE A 23 -3.30 -2.87 0.29
C ILE A 23 -3.31 -1.90 -0.89
N THR A 24 -4.23 -0.93 -0.85
CA THR A 24 -4.32 0.14 -1.85
C THR A 24 -3.57 1.38 -1.32
N PRO A 25 -2.42 1.75 -1.90
CA PRO A 25 -1.74 3.00 -1.55
C PRO A 25 -2.59 4.20 -1.97
N GLY A 26 -2.85 5.11 -1.03
CA GLY A 26 -3.52 6.38 -1.27
C GLY A 26 -2.87 7.49 -0.45
N CYS A 27 -3.30 8.74 -0.64
CA CYS A 27 -2.63 9.90 -0.05
C CYS A 27 -2.45 9.81 1.46
N GLY A 28 -3.41 9.20 2.17
CA GLY A 28 -3.36 9.05 3.62
C GLY A 28 -2.19 8.20 4.13
N ASN A 29 -1.57 7.39 3.27
CA ASN A 29 -0.44 6.53 3.59
C ASN A 29 0.90 7.07 3.04
N CYS A 30 0.89 8.25 2.41
CA CYS A 30 2.10 8.86 1.85
C CYS A 30 2.93 9.56 2.94
N SER A 31 4.25 9.39 2.91
CA SER A 31 5.20 10.04 3.83
C SER A 31 5.16 11.57 3.76
N HIS A 32 4.77 12.12 2.61
CA HIS A 32 4.63 13.56 2.37
C HIS A 32 3.25 14.13 2.73
N TYR A 33 2.32 13.32 3.24
CA TYR A 33 1.02 13.84 3.70
C TYR A 33 1.11 14.29 5.16
N GLN A 34 1.02 15.60 5.39
CA GLN A 34 1.07 16.22 6.72
C GLN A 34 -0.01 17.30 6.86
N LEU A 35 -0.63 17.39 8.04
CA LEU A 35 -1.58 18.46 8.38
C LEU A 35 -2.66 18.68 7.29
N GLU A 36 -3.21 17.58 6.77
CA GLU A 36 -4.25 17.56 5.74
C GLU A 36 -3.82 18.01 4.32
N LYS A 37 -2.51 18.10 4.05
CA LYS A 37 -1.97 18.51 2.76
C LYS A 37 -0.80 17.62 2.33
N CYS A 38 -0.58 17.56 1.02
CA CYS A 38 0.68 17.03 0.49
C CYS A 38 1.74 18.12 0.57
N ASP A 39 2.81 17.88 1.33
CA ASP A 39 3.89 18.84 1.60
C ASP A 39 4.61 19.29 0.31
N VAL A 40 4.75 18.38 -0.66
CA VAL A 40 5.41 18.64 -1.96
C VAL A 40 4.66 19.69 -2.78
N TYR A 41 3.33 19.66 -2.77
CA TYR A 41 2.49 20.54 -3.61
C TYR A 41 1.80 21.65 -2.81
N GLY A 42 1.84 21.58 -1.48
CA GLY A 42 1.16 22.52 -0.57
C GLY A 42 -0.37 22.50 -0.66
N GLN A 43 -0.96 21.45 -1.23
CA GLN A 43 -2.39 21.37 -1.54
C GLN A 43 -3.08 20.24 -0.79
N VAL A 44 -4.38 20.42 -0.55
CA VAL A 44 -5.26 19.37 -0.04
C VAL A 44 -5.53 18.39 -1.18
N PRO A 45 -5.24 17.10 -1.03
CA PRO A 45 -5.55 16.09 -2.03
C PRO A 45 -7.07 16.05 -2.31
N PRO A 46 -7.49 15.82 -3.56
CA PRO A 46 -8.87 15.50 -3.87
C PRO A 46 -9.41 14.33 -3.01
N GLY A 47 -10.70 14.35 -2.67
CA GLY A 47 -11.29 13.38 -1.73
C GLY A 47 -11.16 11.92 -2.16
N ASP A 48 -11.17 11.68 -3.46
CA ASP A 48 -10.96 10.38 -4.13
C ASP A 48 -9.51 9.86 -3.98
N TRP A 49 -8.54 10.75 -3.78
CA TRP A 49 -7.12 10.39 -3.64
C TRP A 49 -6.78 9.79 -2.27
N PHE A 50 -7.67 9.93 -1.29
CA PHE A 50 -7.49 9.35 0.04
C PHE A 50 -7.70 7.84 0.09
N LYS A 51 -8.53 7.30 -0.79
CA LYS A 51 -9.01 5.91 -0.72
C LYS A 51 -8.72 5.08 -1.97
N GLY A 52 -8.15 5.68 -3.01
CA GLY A 52 -7.83 5.02 -4.27
C GLY A 52 -6.34 4.96 -4.57
N PRO A 53 -5.92 4.09 -5.50
CA PRO A 53 -4.58 4.16 -6.08
C PRO A 53 -4.48 5.48 -6.86
N VAL A 54 -3.46 6.26 -6.54
CA VAL A 54 -3.30 7.59 -7.11
C VAL A 54 -1.98 7.67 -7.83
N ASP A 55 -2.02 8.19 -9.05
CA ASP A 55 -0.82 8.39 -9.86
C ASP A 55 -0.20 9.74 -9.49
N CYS A 56 0.49 9.76 -8.36
CA CYS A 56 1.21 10.93 -7.88
C CYS A 56 2.73 10.66 -7.93
N PRO A 57 3.47 11.31 -8.86
CA PRO A 57 4.89 11.00 -9.12
C PRO A 57 5.82 11.23 -7.92
N SER A 58 5.39 12.00 -6.93
CA SER A 58 6.19 12.37 -5.76
C SER A 58 5.76 11.67 -4.49
N TRP A 59 4.93 10.62 -4.57
CA TRP A 59 4.50 9.89 -3.38
C TRP A 59 5.41 8.71 -3.06
N GLU A 60 6.11 8.84 -1.94
CA GLU A 60 6.78 7.74 -1.26
C GLU A 60 5.84 7.18 -0.18
N PHE A 61 5.77 5.86 -0.08
CA PHE A 61 4.93 5.15 0.89
C PHE A 61 5.82 4.33 1.82
N ASP A 62 6.08 4.86 3.02
CA ASP A 62 7.06 4.29 3.96
C ASP A 62 6.64 2.96 4.61
N ALA A 63 5.38 2.54 4.47
CA ALA A 63 4.80 1.51 5.34
C ALA A 63 4.06 0.37 4.62
N LEU A 64 4.21 0.23 3.30
CA LEU A 64 3.72 -0.98 2.61
C LEU A 64 4.71 -2.11 2.88
N PRO A 65 4.34 -3.16 3.65
CA PRO A 65 5.22 -4.28 3.86
C PRO A 65 5.40 -5.00 2.51
N PHE A 66 6.62 -4.96 1.97
CA PHE A 66 7.04 -5.81 0.85
C PHE A 66 7.19 -7.26 1.30
#